data_AF-C7J1S9-F1
#
_entry.id   AF-C7J1S9-F1
#
_cell.length_a   1.000
_cell.length_b   1.000
_cell.length_c   1.000
_cell.angle_alpha   90.00
_cell.angle_beta   90.00
_cell.angle_gamma   90.00
#
_symmetry.space_group_name_H-M   'P 1'
#
loop_
_entity.id
_entity.type
_entity.pdbx_description
1 polymer ?
#
loop_
_entity_poly.entity_id
_entity_poly.type
_entity_poly.pdbx_seq_one_letter_code
_entity_poly.pdbx_strand_id
1 'polypeptide(L)'
;MGSSTILFYCVALSVVAAAAVVSSAAEEAEGPQDEAGRFLSAATLASSDSDAKTSRRALTSQEEIIAKPCPVEFEQVKGFGELGAKCNDKQTMKECCELFKKIACPYNHLLNDITNVCANEFFYLIHTKGKLQPGTILENCNEGPMGINC
;
A
#
# COMPACT_ATOMS: atom_id res chain seq x y z
N MET A 1 59.01 -13.73 -17.41
CA MET A 1 58.58 -12.36 -17.04
C MET A 1 57.08 -12.42 -16.80
N GLY A 2 56.61 -12.60 -15.56
CA GLY A 2 55.18 -12.88 -15.33
C GLY A 2 54.67 -12.76 -13.89
N SER A 3 55.53 -12.89 -12.87
CA SER A 3 55.11 -12.78 -11.47
C SER A 3 55.04 -11.33 -10.96
N SER A 4 55.85 -10.42 -11.50
CA SER A 4 55.84 -9.01 -11.06
C SER A 4 54.55 -8.29 -11.44
N THR A 5 53.97 -8.58 -12.61
CA THR A 5 52.74 -7.94 -13.11
C THR A 5 51.53 -8.23 -12.24
N ILE A 6 51.44 -9.42 -11.63
CA ILE A 6 50.34 -9.81 -10.75
C ILE A 6 50.37 -9.05 -9.42
N LEU A 7 51.55 -8.85 -8.84
CA LEU A 7 51.70 -8.09 -7.60
C LEU A 7 51.36 -6.61 -7.79
N PHE A 8 51.79 -6.02 -8.91
CA PHE A 8 51.41 -4.64 -9.25
C PHE A 8 49.89 -4.48 -9.39
N TYR A 9 49.19 -5.46 -9.97
CA TYR A 9 47.73 -5.44 -10.08
C TYR A 9 47.03 -5.60 -8.72
N CYS A 10 47.51 -6.50 -7.84
CA CYS A 10 46.94 -6.68 -6.51
C CYS A 10 47.13 -5.43 -5.63
N VAL A 11 48.27 -4.75 -5.72
CA VAL A 11 48.52 -3.51 -4.98
C VAL A 11 47.74 -2.34 -5.58
N ALA A 12 47.57 -2.28 -6.91
CA ALA A 12 46.72 -1.29 -7.54
C ALA A 12 45.24 -1.47 -7.15
N LEU A 13 44.74 -2.71 -7.09
CA LEU A 13 43.37 -3.01 -6.66
C LEU A 13 43.12 -2.69 -5.18
N SER A 14 44.10 -2.89 -4.30
CA SER A 14 43.96 -2.54 -2.88
C SER A 14 44.04 -1.03 -2.60
N VAL A 15 44.73 -0.26 -3.45
CA VAL A 15 44.79 1.22 -3.34
C VAL A 15 43.54 1.88 -3.91
N VAL A 16 42.89 1.30 -4.93
CA VAL A 16 41.60 1.78 -5.46
C VAL A 16 40.45 1.51 -4.47
N ALA A 17 40.51 0.43 -3.69
CA ALA A 17 39.53 0.14 -2.65
C ALA A 17 39.64 1.06 -1.42
N ALA A 18 40.83 1.64 -1.15
CA ALA A 18 41.08 2.53 -0.01
C ALA A 18 40.99 4.03 -0.33
N ALA A 19 40.94 4.42 -1.61
CA ALA A 19 40.87 5.82 -2.07
C ALA A 19 39.50 6.25 -2.62
N ALA A 20 38.53 5.33 -2.72
CA ALA A 20 37.13 5.68 -2.98
C ALA A 20 36.45 6.35 -1.76
N VAL A 21 37.16 6.39 -0.64
CA VAL A 21 36.82 7.14 0.58
C VAL A 21 37.51 8.50 0.45
N VAL A 22 36.73 9.58 0.33
CA VAL A 22 37.13 11.00 0.42
C VAL A 22 37.50 11.73 -0.91
N SER A 23 36.57 12.57 -1.39
CA SER A 23 36.69 13.76 -2.28
C SER A 23 36.55 13.65 -3.81
N SER A 24 35.38 14.10 -4.33
CA SER A 24 35.19 15.22 -5.30
C SER A 24 34.09 14.98 -6.36
N ALA A 25 32.87 15.44 -6.08
CA ALA A 25 31.88 15.87 -7.09
C ALA A 25 30.96 16.91 -6.44
N ALA A 26 31.05 18.14 -6.91
CA ALA A 26 30.21 19.27 -6.57
C ALA A 26 29.04 19.35 -7.58
N GLU A 27 27.84 19.63 -7.05
CA GLU A 27 26.63 20.26 -7.65
C GLU A 27 26.01 19.57 -8.89
N GLU A 28 24.71 19.26 -8.95
CA GLU A 28 23.53 20.07 -8.57
C GLU A 28 22.37 19.19 -8.02
N ALA A 29 21.80 19.57 -6.86
CA ALA A 29 20.42 19.36 -6.35
C ALA A 29 19.68 18.01 -6.61
N GLU A 30 19.17 17.23 -5.65
CA GLU A 30 18.99 17.37 -4.20
C GLU A 30 18.72 15.94 -3.66
N GLY A 31 19.50 15.48 -2.65
CA GLY A 31 19.12 14.37 -1.76
C GLY A 31 19.72 12.96 -2.02
N PRO A 32 20.80 12.57 -1.31
CA PRO A 32 21.39 11.24 -1.36
C PRO A 32 20.50 10.18 -0.70
N GLN A 33 19.98 9.23 -1.48
CA GLN A 33 19.43 7.98 -0.96
C GLN A 33 20.57 6.98 -0.79
N ASP A 34 21.40 7.25 0.21
CA ASP A 34 22.42 6.32 0.71
C ASP A 34 21.77 5.01 1.17
N GLU A 35 22.45 3.93 0.83
CA GLU A 35 22.13 2.52 1.06
C GLU A 35 21.99 2.10 2.54
N ALA A 36 21.69 3.03 3.45
CA ALA A 36 21.39 2.80 4.86
C ALA A 36 19.89 2.57 5.14
N GLY A 37 19.01 2.75 4.14
CA GLY A 37 17.56 2.57 4.25
C GLY A 37 17.03 1.15 4.01
N ARG A 38 17.90 0.19 3.68
CA ARG A 38 17.49 -1.17 3.25
C ARG A 38 17.67 -2.26 4.30
N PHE A 39 18.13 -1.93 5.51
CA PHE A 39 18.37 -2.94 6.55
C PHE A 39 17.83 -2.47 7.89
N LEU A 40 16.99 -3.30 8.52
CA LEU A 40 16.71 -3.19 9.93
C LEU A 40 18.01 -3.47 10.69
N SER A 41 18.43 -2.53 11.53
CA SER A 41 19.69 -2.66 12.27
C SER A 41 19.67 -3.92 13.15
N ALA A 42 20.84 -4.49 13.44
CA ALA A 42 20.97 -5.57 14.42
C ALA A 42 20.38 -5.17 15.79
N ALA A 43 20.34 -3.86 16.12
CA ALA A 43 19.66 -3.34 17.30
C ALA A 43 18.12 -3.43 17.21
N THR A 44 17.56 -3.26 16.01
CA THR A 44 16.13 -3.49 15.74
C THR A 44 15.78 -4.98 15.92
N LEU A 45 16.64 -5.88 15.46
CA LEU A 45 16.49 -7.33 15.66
C LEU A 45 16.71 -7.75 17.12
N ALA A 46 17.72 -7.19 17.80
CA ALA A 46 18.02 -7.46 19.20
C ALA A 46 16.96 -6.91 20.18
N SER A 47 16.09 -5.99 19.73
CA SER A 47 14.92 -5.57 20.52
C SER A 47 13.85 -6.66 20.67
N SER A 48 13.97 -7.76 19.89
CA SER A 48 13.12 -8.95 19.96
C SER A 48 13.67 -10.02 20.90
N ASP A 49 14.91 -9.90 21.38
CA ASP A 49 15.50 -10.85 22.33
C ASP A 49 14.95 -10.60 23.74
N SER A 50 14.38 -11.67 24.27
CA SER A 50 13.40 -11.69 25.33
C SER A 50 14.03 -11.60 26.72
N ASP A 51 14.65 -10.46 27.06
CA ASP A 51 15.12 -10.18 28.43
C ASP A 51 14.94 -8.71 28.88
N ALA A 52 14.17 -7.92 28.12
CA ALA A 52 13.73 -6.59 28.55
C ALA A 52 12.54 -6.69 29.51
N LYS A 53 12.85 -7.03 30.76
CA LYS A 53 11.98 -6.95 31.94
C LYS A 53 11.59 -5.50 32.24
N THR A 54 10.88 -4.80 31.35
CA THR A 54 10.31 -3.47 31.58
C THR A 54 9.14 -3.20 30.61
N SER A 55 7.94 -3.57 31.07
CA SER A 55 6.69 -2.81 30.90
C SER A 55 6.41 -2.17 29.54
N ARG A 56 6.00 -2.95 28.53
CA ARG A 56 5.03 -2.51 27.52
C ARG A 56 3.94 -3.55 27.35
N ARG A 57 2.87 -3.37 28.12
CA ARG A 57 1.60 -4.08 27.92
C ARG A 57 1.04 -3.73 26.53
N ALA A 58 0.61 -4.76 25.81
CA ALA A 58 -0.46 -4.75 24.82
C ALA A 58 -0.30 -3.90 23.54
N LEU A 59 0.09 -4.54 22.44
CA LEU A 59 -0.63 -4.45 21.16
C LEU A 59 -0.57 -5.84 20.51
N THR A 60 -1.75 -6.43 20.40
CA THR A 60 -2.06 -7.80 19.99
C THR A 60 -1.90 -7.97 18.48
N SER A 61 -1.17 -9.01 18.05
CA SER A 61 -1.43 -9.79 16.83
C SER A 61 -2.17 -9.08 15.69
N GLN A 62 -1.47 -8.25 14.92
CA GLN A 62 -1.90 -7.92 13.56
C GLN A 62 -0.71 -8.26 12.65
N GLU A 63 -0.84 -9.38 11.95
CA GLU A 63 -0.02 -9.63 10.77
C GLU A 63 -0.40 -8.52 9.79
N GLU A 64 0.43 -7.48 9.72
CA GLU A 64 0.22 -6.35 8.81
C GLU A 64 0.41 -6.90 7.38
N ILE A 65 -0.68 -7.39 6.79
CA ILE A 65 -0.73 -7.62 5.36
C ILE A 65 -0.50 -6.26 4.74
N ILE A 66 0.71 -6.02 4.23
CA ILE A 66 1.02 -4.87 3.39
C ILE A 66 0.15 -5.03 2.14
N ALA A 67 -1.05 -4.48 2.20
CA ALA A 67 -2.02 -4.57 1.14
C ALA A 67 -1.47 -3.87 -0.09
N LYS A 68 -1.57 -4.53 -1.25
CA LYS A 68 -1.12 -3.99 -2.51
C LYS A 68 -1.93 -2.73 -2.86
N PRO A 69 -1.32 -1.72 -3.49
CA PRO A 69 -2.06 -0.58 -4.02
C PRO A 69 -3.10 -1.05 -5.04
N CYS A 70 -4.21 -0.32 -5.15
CA CYS A 70 -5.21 -0.65 -6.15
C CYS A 70 -4.67 -0.32 -7.56
N PRO A 71 -4.74 -1.25 -8.54
CA PRO A 71 -4.28 -0.96 -9.91
C PRO A 71 -5.22 -0.03 -10.68
N VAL A 72 -6.36 0.35 -10.10
CA VAL A 72 -7.38 1.20 -10.70
C VAL A 72 -7.49 2.50 -9.92
N GLU A 73 -7.31 3.62 -10.61
CA GLU A 73 -7.60 4.95 -10.04
C GLU A 73 -9.11 5.21 -10.06
N PHE A 74 -9.81 4.78 -9.00
CA PHE A 74 -11.26 4.96 -8.90
C PHE A 74 -11.69 6.44 -8.91
N GLU A 75 -10.79 7.39 -8.65
CA GLU A 75 -11.12 8.81 -8.74
C GLU A 75 -11.62 9.24 -10.12
N GLN A 76 -11.19 8.54 -11.17
CA GLN A 76 -11.57 8.79 -12.57
C GLN A 76 -12.89 8.12 -12.95
N VAL A 77 -13.41 7.21 -12.11
CA VAL A 77 -14.70 6.53 -12.33
C VAL A 77 -15.84 7.50 -12.06
N LYS A 78 -16.80 7.54 -12.99
CA LYS A 78 -17.99 8.40 -12.91
C LYS A 78 -19.12 7.68 -12.16
N GLY A 79 -20.04 8.45 -11.60
CA GLY A 79 -21.30 7.92 -11.06
C GLY A 79 -21.41 7.93 -9.53
N PHE A 80 -20.34 8.17 -8.77
CA PHE A 80 -20.41 8.22 -7.30
C PHE A 80 -21.41 9.27 -6.78
N GLY A 81 -21.44 10.47 -7.39
CA GLY A 81 -22.40 11.51 -7.01
C GLY A 81 -23.86 11.13 -7.31
N GLU A 82 -24.11 10.48 -8.44
CA GLU A 82 -25.45 9.99 -8.80
C GLU A 82 -25.90 8.84 -7.90
N LEU A 83 -24.97 7.94 -7.57
CA LEU A 83 -25.18 6.86 -6.61
C LEU A 83 -25.64 7.43 -5.27
N GLY A 84 -24.87 8.38 -4.74
CA GLY A 84 -25.24 9.11 -3.52
C GLY A 84 -26.64 9.70 -3.56
N ALA A 85 -26.98 10.41 -4.64
CA ALA A 85 -28.30 11.02 -4.80
C ALA A 85 -29.44 9.99 -4.80
N LYS A 86 -29.25 8.80 -5.38
CA LYS A 86 -30.27 7.74 -5.42
C LYS A 86 -30.34 6.93 -4.12
N CYS A 87 -29.27 6.86 -3.35
CA CYS A 87 -29.20 6.02 -2.16
C CYS A 87 -29.63 6.72 -0.85
N ASN A 88 -30.02 8.00 -0.91
CA ASN A 88 -30.45 8.75 0.28
C ASN A 88 -31.93 8.53 0.65
N ASP A 89 -32.76 8.11 -0.30
CA ASP A 89 -34.20 7.93 -0.10
C ASP A 89 -34.59 6.45 -0.15
N LYS A 90 -35.47 6.03 0.77
CA LYS A 90 -35.95 4.64 0.80
C LYS A 90 -36.74 4.25 -0.46
N GLN A 91 -37.40 5.22 -1.10
CA GLN A 91 -38.22 4.97 -2.30
C GLN A 91 -37.38 4.60 -3.52
N THR A 92 -36.14 5.09 -3.59
CA THR A 92 -35.21 4.87 -4.71
C THR A 92 -34.22 3.75 -4.43
N MET A 93 -34.39 3.00 -3.33
CA MET A 93 -33.37 2.04 -2.88
C MET A 93 -33.12 0.89 -3.86
N LYS A 94 -34.16 0.44 -4.57
CA LYS A 94 -33.99 -0.54 -5.65
C LYS A 94 -33.10 0.02 -6.78
N GLU A 95 -33.36 1.25 -7.21
CA GLU A 95 -32.57 1.92 -8.24
C GLU A 95 -31.14 2.21 -7.76
N CYS A 96 -30.98 2.54 -6.48
CA CYS A 96 -29.68 2.67 -5.82
C CYS A 96 -28.87 1.37 -5.94
N CYS A 97 -29.46 0.21 -5.63
CA CYS A 97 -28.75 -1.06 -5.70
C CYS A 97 -28.39 -1.44 -7.15
N GLU A 98 -29.28 -1.24 -8.12
CA GLU A 98 -28.96 -1.44 -9.54
C GLU A 98 -27.83 -0.51 -10.02
N LEU A 99 -27.85 0.76 -9.58
CA LEU A 99 -26.80 1.72 -9.91
C LEU A 99 -25.47 1.38 -9.25
N PHE A 100 -25.50 0.92 -7.98
CA PHE A 100 -24.32 0.43 -7.27
C PHE A 100 -23.68 -0.73 -8.05
N LYS A 101 -24.48 -1.71 -8.45
CA LYS A 101 -24.03 -2.86 -9.25
C LYS A 101 -23.40 -2.41 -10.57
N LYS A 102 -24.01 -1.45 -11.26
CA LYS A 102 -23.46 -0.88 -12.51
C LYS A 102 -22.07 -0.26 -12.33
N ILE A 103 -21.80 0.36 -11.18
CA ILE A 103 -20.50 1.00 -10.89
C ILE A 103 -19.48 -0.03 -10.35
N ALA A 104 -19.91 -0.94 -9.47
CA ALA A 104 -19.02 -1.83 -8.73
C ALA A 104 -18.71 -3.14 -9.46
N CYS A 105 -19.69 -3.75 -10.15
CA CYS A 105 -19.53 -5.08 -10.74
C CYS A 105 -18.40 -5.20 -11.78
N PRO A 106 -18.05 -4.17 -12.59
CA PRO A 106 -16.88 -4.23 -13.47
C PRO A 106 -15.55 -4.46 -12.72
N TYR A 107 -15.49 -4.15 -11.43
CA TYR A 107 -14.29 -4.22 -10.59
C TYR A 107 -14.40 -5.31 -9.51
N ASN A 108 -15.40 -6.20 -9.58
CA ASN A 108 -15.68 -7.19 -8.55
C ASN A 108 -14.45 -8.04 -8.14
N HIS A 109 -13.61 -8.43 -9.11
CA HIS A 109 -12.40 -9.21 -8.89
C HIS A 109 -11.35 -8.47 -8.07
N LEU A 110 -11.28 -7.13 -8.18
CA LEU A 110 -10.38 -6.29 -7.38
C LEU A 110 -10.99 -6.00 -6.00
N LEU A 111 -12.27 -5.67 -5.97
CA LEU A 111 -12.98 -5.33 -4.73
C LEU A 111 -13.11 -6.52 -3.77
N ASN A 112 -13.15 -7.75 -4.29
CA ASN A 112 -13.20 -8.98 -3.50
C ASN A 112 -11.81 -9.54 -3.14
N ASP A 113 -10.73 -8.95 -3.65
CA ASP A 113 -9.37 -9.37 -3.32
C ASP A 113 -8.87 -8.64 -2.07
N ILE A 114 -8.92 -9.34 -0.94
CA ILE A 114 -8.50 -8.85 0.38
C ILE A 114 -6.99 -8.57 0.49
N THR A 115 -6.20 -8.88 -0.54
CA THR A 115 -4.75 -8.61 -0.58
C THR A 115 -4.42 -7.22 -1.13
N ASN A 116 -5.42 -6.44 -1.53
CA ASN A 116 -5.26 -5.07 -2.02
C ASN A 116 -6.18 -4.07 -1.28
N VAL A 117 -5.99 -2.77 -1.50
CA VAL A 117 -6.77 -1.69 -0.86
C VAL A 117 -7.94 -1.17 -1.71
N CYS A 118 -8.28 -1.81 -2.84
CA CYS A 118 -9.29 -1.34 -3.78
C CYS A 118 -10.67 -1.15 -3.14
N ALA A 119 -11.08 -2.08 -2.26
CA ALA A 119 -12.37 -1.96 -1.57
C ALA A 119 -12.42 -0.70 -0.69
N ASN A 120 -11.33 -0.40 0.03
CA ASN A 120 -11.23 0.77 0.90
C ASN A 120 -11.28 2.06 0.08
N GLU A 121 -10.52 2.14 -1.02
CA GLU A 121 -10.54 3.30 -1.92
C GLU A 121 -11.90 3.51 -2.58
N PHE A 122 -12.55 2.43 -3.03
CA PHE A 122 -13.85 2.48 -3.67
C PHE A 122 -14.94 2.99 -2.72
N PHE A 123 -15.03 2.43 -1.51
CA PHE A 123 -15.99 2.89 -0.50
C PHE A 123 -15.66 4.28 0.04
N TYR A 124 -14.39 4.66 0.12
CA TYR A 124 -13.99 6.03 0.42
C TYR A 124 -14.61 7.02 -0.56
N LEU A 125 -14.57 6.72 -1.87
CA LEU A 125 -15.16 7.58 -2.89
C LEU A 125 -16.69 7.57 -2.86
N ILE A 126 -17.32 6.44 -2.55
CA ILE A 126 -18.77 6.40 -2.31
C ILE A 126 -19.15 7.33 -1.15
N HIS A 127 -18.44 7.27 -0.03
CA HIS A 127 -18.74 8.10 1.13
C HIS A 127 -18.44 9.58 0.90
N THR A 128 -17.33 9.90 0.23
CA THR A 128 -16.90 11.29 0.04
C THR A 128 -17.55 11.94 -1.18
N LYS A 129 -17.37 11.39 -2.39
CA LYS A 129 -17.94 11.93 -3.63
C LYS A 129 -19.45 11.69 -3.73
N GLY A 130 -19.94 10.55 -3.22
CA GLY A 130 -21.37 10.26 -3.14
C GLY A 130 -22.07 10.89 -1.94
N LYS A 131 -21.33 11.34 -0.91
CA LYS A 131 -21.93 11.81 0.35
C LYS A 131 -22.86 10.76 1.00
N LEU A 132 -22.56 9.49 0.79
CA LEU A 132 -23.36 8.38 1.28
C LEU A 132 -22.88 7.93 2.66
N GLN A 133 -23.80 7.66 3.59
CA GLN A 133 -23.42 7.19 4.92
C GLN A 133 -22.82 5.76 4.86
N PRO A 134 -21.76 5.48 5.64
CA PRO A 134 -21.24 4.12 5.78
C PRO A 134 -22.33 3.14 6.18
N GLY A 135 -22.32 1.94 5.59
CA GLY A 135 -23.30 0.89 5.85
C GLY A 135 -24.53 0.93 4.95
N THR A 136 -24.88 2.06 4.32
CA THR A 136 -26.11 2.19 3.51
C THR A 136 -26.23 1.10 2.44
N ILE A 137 -25.15 0.84 1.68
CA ILE A 137 -25.15 -0.21 0.64
C ILE A 137 -25.26 -1.61 1.26
N LEU A 138 -24.52 -1.88 2.34
CA LEU A 138 -24.51 -3.19 2.99
C LEU A 138 -25.87 -3.57 3.57
N GLU A 139 -26.57 -2.61 4.18
CA GLU A 139 -27.86 -2.84 4.82
C GLU A 139 -29.01 -3.01 3.81
N ASN A 140 -28.93 -2.32 2.66
CA ASN A 140 -30.06 -2.23 1.74
C ASN A 140 -29.92 -3.06 0.46
N CYS A 141 -28.69 -3.38 0.04
CA CYS A 141 -28.45 -4.04 -1.25
C CYS A 141 -27.97 -5.49 -1.12
N ASN A 142 -27.89 -6.03 0.09
CA ASN A 142 -27.46 -7.41 0.28
C ASN A 142 -28.53 -8.40 -0.24
N GLU A 143 -28.15 -9.27 -1.18
CA GLU A 143 -29.04 -10.21 -1.87
C GLU A 143 -28.95 -11.64 -1.28
N GLY A 144 -28.13 -11.87 -0.25
CA GLY A 144 -28.02 -13.16 0.42
C GLY A 144 -26.65 -13.42 1.09
N PRO A 145 -26.34 -14.66 1.47
CA PRO A 145 -25.10 -14.97 2.19
C PRO A 145 -23.82 -14.70 1.39
N MET A 146 -23.92 -14.66 0.05
CA MET A 146 -22.80 -14.36 -0.85
C MET A 146 -22.63 -12.85 -1.10
N GLY A 147 -23.49 -12.00 -0.53
CA GLY A 147 -23.48 -10.56 -0.74
C GLY A 147 -24.33 -10.11 -1.93
N ILE A 148 -23.75 -9.30 -2.81
CA ILE A 148 -24.45 -8.66 -3.94
C ILE A 148 -24.11 -9.43 -5.22
N ASN A 149 -25.10 -9.92 -5.96
CA ASN A 149 -24.86 -10.71 -7.16
C ASN A 149 -24.44 -9.84 -8.35
N CYS A 150 -23.19 -9.98 -8.77
CA CYS A 150 -22.71 -9.58 -10.09
C CYS A 150 -22.66 -10.85 -10.96
#